data_AF-A0A9P0GHJ6-F1
#
_entry.id   AF-A0A9P0GHJ6-F1
#
_cell.length_a   1.000
_cell.length_b   1.000
_cell.length_c   1.000
_cell.angle_alpha   90.00
_cell.angle_beta   90.00
_cell.angle_gamma   90.00
#
_symmetry.space_group_name_H-M   'P 1'
#
loop_
_entity.id
_entity.type
_entity.pdbx_description
1 polymer ?
#
loop_
_entity_poly.entity_id
_entity_poly.type
_entity_poly.pdbx_seq_one_letter_code
_entity_poly.pdbx_strand_id
1 'polypeptide(L)'
;MMCGYWDRQLLGYGFRDKGGCKRVIKKAVHAKRYPCSNHVLNNSLAMSSKVTSCHNTSSTMRKVVAFANASAKRHQIFERELGTTMQGICETRWVERHDGQLQFQGDNLVKICSALEKISTCTTVSLSRVFQMSSIDLKRATDAINDTISVLRQKREQVNTVFQRLFDEAKELAEQLDVEIKCPRLVSRQVHIELIISRGVFSQERLHPSSGLINDLQERLSP
;
A
#
# COMPACT_ATOMS: atom_id res chain seq x y z
N MET A 1 -10.31 -28.96 22.47
CA MET A 1 -9.82 -29.56 21.20
C MET A 1 -8.77 -28.62 20.63
N MET A 2 -7.53 -28.69 21.13
CA MET A 2 -6.49 -27.69 20.87
C MET A 2 -5.63 -28.08 19.67
N CYS A 3 -5.80 -27.35 18.57
CA CYS A 3 -4.74 -27.19 17.59
C CYS A 3 -4.35 -25.71 17.57
N GLY A 4 -3.26 -25.36 18.25
CA GLY A 4 -2.45 -24.20 17.85
C GLY A 4 -2.35 -23.00 18.77
N TYR A 5 -3.02 -22.93 19.93
CA TYR A 5 -2.70 -21.93 20.96
C TYR A 5 -1.98 -22.61 22.12
N TRP A 6 -0.69 -22.87 21.95
CA TRP A 6 0.22 -22.98 23.09
C TRP A 6 0.72 -21.56 23.34
N ASP A 7 -0.03 -20.87 24.19
CA ASP A 7 0.31 -19.56 24.71
C ASP A 7 1.72 -19.61 25.33
N ARG A 8 2.47 -18.53 25.15
CA ARG A 8 3.92 -18.42 25.31
C ARG A 8 4.38 -18.43 26.78
N GLN A 9 3.49 -18.77 27.72
CA GLN A 9 3.74 -18.60 29.16
C GLN A 9 3.96 -19.90 29.96
N LEU A 10 3.77 -21.09 29.39
CA LEU A 10 3.84 -22.32 30.21
C LEU A 10 4.96 -23.31 29.93
N LEU A 11 5.75 -23.20 28.86
CA LEU A 11 6.88 -24.14 28.66
C LEU A 11 8.05 -23.44 27.95
N GLY A 12 9.16 -23.29 28.67
CA GLY A 12 10.43 -22.72 28.21
C GLY A 12 11.19 -23.51 27.14
N TYR A 13 10.49 -24.23 26.25
CA TYR A 13 11.10 -24.95 25.13
C TYR A 13 10.35 -24.64 23.84
N GLY A 14 10.98 -23.82 22.99
CA GLY A 14 10.50 -23.51 21.65
C GLY A 14 10.53 -24.74 20.75
N PHE A 15 9.36 -25.30 20.44
CA PHE A 15 9.23 -26.38 19.45
C PHE A 15 8.75 -25.80 18.11
N ARG A 16 9.69 -25.60 17.19
CA ARG A 16 9.45 -24.95 15.89
C ARG A 16 9.67 -25.86 14.67
N ASP A 17 9.52 -27.18 14.80
CA ASP A 17 9.87 -28.13 13.74
C ASP A 17 8.73 -28.99 13.18
N LYS A 18 8.77 -29.21 11.86
CA LYS A 18 8.01 -30.24 11.13
C LYS A 18 8.24 -31.60 11.80
N GLY A 19 7.19 -32.18 12.39
CA GLY A 19 7.24 -33.52 12.99
C GLY A 19 6.97 -33.62 14.50
N GLY A 20 6.34 -32.61 15.12
CA GLY A 20 5.93 -32.67 16.54
C GLY A 20 5.23 -33.99 16.94
N CYS A 21 4.29 -34.49 16.13
CA CYS A 21 3.65 -35.80 16.35
C CYS A 21 4.64 -36.97 16.36
N LYS A 22 5.64 -36.99 15.47
CA LYS A 22 6.66 -38.07 15.40
C LYS A 22 7.56 -38.06 16.64
N ARG A 23 7.84 -36.88 17.21
CA ARG A 23 8.63 -36.73 18.45
C ARG A 23 7.83 -37.13 19.70
N VAL A 24 6.52 -36.84 19.74
CA VAL A 24 5.63 -37.24 20.84
C VAL A 24 5.47 -38.76 20.91
N ILE A 25 5.31 -39.43 19.77
CA ILE A 25 5.17 -40.90 19.69
C ILE A 25 6.44 -41.63 20.18
N LYS A 26 7.63 -41.05 19.99
CA LYS A 26 8.89 -41.61 20.53
C LYS A 26 8.97 -41.58 22.05
N LYS A 27 8.31 -40.61 22.70
CA LYS A 27 8.29 -40.47 24.17
C LYS A 27 7.07 -41.14 24.81
N ALA A 28 5.95 -41.21 24.10
CA ALA A 28 4.71 -41.82 24.55
C ALA A 28 4.26 -42.89 23.54
N VAL A 29 4.89 -44.07 23.62
CA VAL A 29 4.74 -45.17 22.65
C VAL A 29 3.33 -45.76 22.63
N HIS A 30 2.61 -45.68 23.75
CA HIS A 30 1.23 -46.18 23.87
C HIS A 30 0.15 -45.14 23.53
N ALA A 31 0.53 -43.89 23.22
CA ALA A 31 -0.44 -42.85 22.91
C ALA A 31 -1.08 -43.09 21.53
N LYS A 32 -2.42 -43.21 21.51
CA LYS A 32 -3.17 -43.36 20.26
C LYS A 32 -3.18 -42.04 19.50
N ARG A 33 -2.67 -42.04 18.26
CA ARG A 33 -2.63 -40.84 17.41
C ARG A 33 -3.98 -40.62 16.73
N TYR A 34 -4.51 -39.41 16.83
CA TYR A 34 -5.63 -38.94 16.01
C TYR A 34 -5.17 -37.91 14.97
N PRO A 35 -5.71 -37.94 13.74
CA PRO A 35 -5.42 -36.92 12.74
C PRO A 35 -5.90 -35.55 13.22
N CYS A 36 -5.06 -34.53 13.06
CA CYS A 36 -5.45 -33.16 13.33
C CYS A 36 -6.21 -32.60 12.10
N SER A 37 -7.46 -32.18 12.27
CA SER A 37 -8.27 -31.61 11.18
C SER A 37 -7.58 -30.44 10.49
N ASN A 38 -6.91 -29.56 11.23
CA ASN A 38 -6.13 -28.45 10.65
C ASN A 38 -4.96 -28.95 9.80
N HIS A 39 -4.31 -30.06 10.20
CA HIS A 39 -3.25 -30.67 9.40
C HIS A 39 -3.80 -31.32 8.13
N VAL A 40 -4.93 -32.03 8.23
CA VAL A 40 -5.63 -32.62 7.09
C VAL A 40 -6.04 -31.53 6.10
N LEU A 41 -6.65 -30.43 6.58
CA LEU A 41 -7.06 -29.31 5.74
C LEU A 41 -5.88 -28.62 5.04
N ASN A 42 -4.79 -28.35 5.76
CA ASN A 42 -3.60 -27.74 5.15
C ASN A 42 -2.99 -28.65 4.07
N ASN A 43 -3.00 -29.97 4.28
CA ASN A 43 -2.56 -30.92 3.25
C ASN A 43 -3.49 -30.91 2.04
N SER A 44 -4.81 -30.88 2.25
CA SER A 44 -5.79 -30.77 1.16
C SER A 44 -5.60 -29.49 0.34
N LEU A 45 -5.38 -28.34 0.98
CA LEU A 45 -5.11 -27.07 0.29
C LEU A 45 -3.78 -27.09 -0.48
N ALA A 46 -2.75 -27.74 0.06
CA ALA A 46 -1.50 -27.97 -0.64
C ALA A 46 -1.71 -28.86 -1.88
N MET A 47 -2.60 -29.84 -1.81
CA MET A 47 -3.00 -30.65 -2.97
C MET A 47 -3.79 -29.85 -3.99
N SER A 48 -4.71 -28.97 -3.58
CA SER A 48 -5.43 -28.08 -4.49
C SER A 48 -4.49 -27.15 -5.27
N SER A 49 -3.37 -26.76 -4.66
CA SER A 49 -2.33 -25.96 -5.31
C SER A 49 -1.54 -26.73 -6.37
N LYS A 50 -1.75 -28.05 -6.52
CA LYS A 50 -1.23 -28.82 -7.67
C LYS A 50 -2.06 -28.61 -8.93
N VAL A 51 -3.30 -28.14 -8.80
CA VAL A 51 -4.11 -27.74 -9.95
C VAL A 51 -3.53 -26.44 -10.50
N THR A 52 -3.07 -26.47 -11.75
CA THR A 52 -2.35 -25.36 -12.39
C THR A 52 -3.13 -24.06 -12.35
N SER A 53 -4.44 -24.09 -12.60
CA SER A 53 -5.30 -22.89 -12.53
C SER A 53 -5.29 -22.27 -11.13
N CYS A 54 -5.43 -23.08 -10.08
CA CYS A 54 -5.41 -22.62 -8.69
C CYS A 54 -4.04 -22.05 -8.30
N HIS A 55 -2.95 -22.71 -8.73
CA HIS A 55 -1.59 -22.24 -8.52
C HIS A 55 -1.32 -20.90 -9.22
N ASN A 56 -1.73 -20.78 -10.48
CA ASN A 56 -1.54 -19.57 -11.29
C ASN A 56 -2.30 -18.40 -10.68
N THR A 57 -3.57 -18.59 -10.31
CA THR A 57 -4.37 -17.57 -9.63
C THR A 57 -3.70 -17.11 -8.33
N SER A 58 -3.29 -18.04 -7.47
CA SER A 58 -2.61 -17.72 -6.21
C SER A 58 -1.26 -17.01 -6.44
N SER A 59 -0.56 -17.35 -7.51
CA SER A 59 0.70 -16.71 -7.89
C SER A 59 0.48 -15.29 -8.43
N THR A 60 -0.57 -15.06 -9.21
CA THR A 60 -0.97 -13.72 -9.66
C THR A 60 -1.38 -12.84 -8.48
N MET A 61 -2.23 -13.34 -7.57
CA MET A 61 -2.62 -12.60 -6.35
C MET A 61 -1.38 -12.15 -5.55
N ARG A 62 -0.40 -13.04 -5.35
CA ARG A 62 0.87 -12.70 -4.67
C ARG A 62 1.67 -11.62 -5.40
N LYS A 63 1.73 -11.67 -6.74
CA LYS A 63 2.38 -10.63 -7.53
C LYS A 63 1.69 -9.27 -7.36
N VAL A 64 0.36 -9.23 -7.29
CA VAL A 64 -0.39 -8.00 -7.04
C VAL A 64 -0.06 -7.44 -5.65
N VAL A 65 -0.07 -8.27 -4.60
CA VAL A 65 0.33 -7.84 -3.24
C VAL A 65 1.76 -7.31 -3.23
N ALA A 66 2.70 -8.01 -3.85
CA ALA A 66 4.09 -7.57 -3.93
C ALA A 66 4.23 -6.25 -4.70
N PHE A 67 3.49 -6.09 -5.80
CA PHE A 67 3.47 -4.85 -6.57
C PHE A 67 2.96 -3.67 -5.74
N ALA A 68 1.83 -3.83 -5.04
CA ALA A 68 1.24 -2.82 -4.17
C ALA A 68 2.23 -2.38 -3.08
N ASN A 69 2.91 -3.33 -2.44
CA ASN A 69 3.80 -3.06 -1.31
C ASN A 69 5.22 -2.64 -1.70
N ALA A 70 5.63 -2.78 -2.97
CA ALA A 70 6.97 -2.40 -3.41
C ALA A 70 7.22 -0.89 -3.51
N SER A 71 6.22 -0.03 -3.25
CA SER A 71 6.39 1.43 -3.18
C SER A 71 5.36 2.05 -2.24
N ALA A 72 5.80 2.97 -1.36
CA ALA A 72 4.91 3.68 -0.44
C ALA A 72 3.76 4.40 -1.16
N LYS A 73 4.01 4.96 -2.35
CA LYS A 73 2.98 5.66 -3.13
C LYS A 73 1.93 4.71 -3.67
N ARG A 74 2.31 3.50 -4.09
CA ARG A 74 1.36 2.48 -4.54
C ARG A 74 0.57 1.94 -3.35
N HIS A 75 1.24 1.66 -2.24
CA HIS A 75 0.60 1.23 -1.00
C HIS A 75 -0.48 2.22 -0.56
N GLN A 76 -0.20 3.52 -0.57
CA GLN A 76 -1.17 4.57 -0.23
C GLN A 76 -2.40 4.60 -1.15
N ILE A 77 -2.21 4.37 -2.47
CA ILE A 77 -3.34 4.30 -3.42
C ILE A 77 -4.22 3.09 -3.11
N PHE A 78 -3.61 1.91 -2.89
CA PHE A 78 -4.36 0.70 -2.55
C PHE A 78 -5.09 0.83 -1.20
N GLU A 79 -4.46 1.41 -0.20
CA GLU A 79 -5.05 1.65 1.12
C GLU A 79 -6.26 2.60 1.03
N ARG A 80 -6.20 3.61 0.17
CA ARG A 80 -7.34 4.51 -0.07
C ARG A 80 -8.54 3.79 -0.70
N GLU A 81 -8.31 2.99 -1.74
CA GLU A 81 -9.41 2.33 -2.45
C GLU A 81 -10.03 1.19 -1.63
N LEU A 82 -9.19 0.44 -0.90
CA LEU A 82 -9.61 -0.73 -0.14
C LEU A 82 -10.03 -0.39 1.30
N GLY A 83 -9.62 0.76 1.83
CA GLY A 83 -9.81 1.15 3.24
C GLY A 83 -8.96 0.33 4.22
N THR A 84 -8.17 -0.63 3.73
CA THR A 84 -7.32 -1.51 4.54
C THR A 84 -6.02 -1.83 3.79
N THR A 85 -4.98 -2.15 4.55
CA THR A 85 -3.68 -2.53 4.00
C THR A 85 -3.71 -3.95 3.43
N MET A 86 -3.26 -4.12 2.19
CA MET A 86 -3.15 -5.44 1.57
C MET A 86 -2.18 -6.35 2.34
N GLN A 87 -2.66 -7.53 2.74
CA GLN A 87 -1.87 -8.50 3.48
C GLN A 87 -1.16 -9.50 2.57
N GLY A 88 0.04 -9.91 2.99
CA GLY A 88 0.81 -10.97 2.35
C GLY A 88 0.09 -12.32 2.42
N ILE A 89 0.05 -13.04 1.30
CA ILE A 89 -0.52 -14.39 1.25
C ILE A 89 0.53 -15.41 1.71
N CYS A 90 0.28 -16.10 2.82
CA CYS A 90 1.20 -17.09 3.38
C CYS A 90 1.11 -18.45 2.63
N GLU A 91 2.27 -19.07 2.34
CA GLU A 91 2.32 -20.39 1.69
C GLU A 91 2.16 -21.59 2.64
N THR A 92 2.45 -21.44 3.93
CA THR A 92 2.62 -22.60 4.82
C THR A 92 1.56 -22.73 5.88
N ARG A 93 0.82 -21.66 6.16
CA ARG A 93 -0.27 -21.65 7.15
C ARG A 93 -1.59 -21.44 6.44
N TRP A 94 -2.54 -22.33 6.69
CA TRP A 94 -3.76 -22.39 5.89
C TRP A 94 -4.72 -21.24 6.18
N VAL A 95 -4.80 -20.79 7.45
CA VAL A 95 -5.67 -19.68 7.86
C VAL A 95 -5.21 -18.40 7.18
N GLU A 96 -3.94 -18.03 7.35
CA GLU A 96 -3.36 -16.82 6.74
C GLU A 96 -3.36 -16.87 5.20
N ARG A 97 -3.30 -18.07 4.61
CA ARG A 97 -3.46 -18.24 3.16
C ARG A 97 -4.88 -17.94 2.71
N HIS A 98 -5.84 -18.52 3.41
CA HIS A 98 -7.26 -18.37 3.12
C HIS A 98 -7.69 -16.91 3.30
N ASP A 99 -7.35 -16.30 4.43
CA ASP A 99 -7.68 -14.89 4.72
C ASP A 99 -7.02 -13.96 3.70
N GLY A 100 -5.76 -14.23 3.33
CA GLY A 100 -5.07 -13.50 2.27
C GLY A 100 -5.68 -13.68 0.87
N GLN A 101 -6.43 -14.75 0.60
CA GLN A 101 -7.17 -14.93 -0.64
C GLN A 101 -8.55 -14.26 -0.60
N LEU A 102 -9.20 -14.23 0.58
CA LEU A 102 -10.50 -13.58 0.78
C LEU A 102 -10.47 -12.09 0.45
N GLN A 103 -9.33 -11.40 0.65
CA GLN A 103 -9.20 -9.98 0.31
C GLN A 103 -9.37 -9.69 -1.20
N PHE A 104 -9.35 -10.71 -2.08
CA PHE A 104 -9.59 -10.59 -3.52
C PHE A 104 -11.01 -10.98 -3.96
N GLN A 105 -11.92 -11.24 -3.01
CA GLN A 105 -13.30 -11.64 -3.31
C GLN A 105 -14.27 -10.45 -3.25
N GLY A 106 -15.42 -10.60 -3.92
CA GLY A 106 -16.49 -9.58 -3.95
C GLY A 106 -16.02 -8.25 -4.53
N ASP A 107 -16.47 -7.16 -3.91
CA ASP A 107 -16.20 -5.78 -4.37
C ASP A 107 -14.72 -5.38 -4.28
N ASN A 108 -13.94 -6.08 -3.46
CA ASN A 108 -12.51 -5.79 -3.31
C ASN A 108 -11.74 -6.04 -4.61
N LEU A 109 -12.17 -6.99 -5.45
CA LEU A 109 -11.54 -7.21 -6.73
C LEU A 109 -11.70 -6.01 -7.67
N VAL A 110 -12.91 -5.42 -7.68
CA VAL A 110 -13.20 -4.22 -8.49
C VAL A 110 -12.38 -3.04 -8.00
N LYS A 111 -12.28 -2.84 -6.68
CA LYS A 111 -11.43 -1.81 -6.06
C LYS A 111 -9.95 -2.00 -6.41
N ILE A 112 -9.45 -3.23 -6.38
CA ILE A 112 -8.07 -3.56 -6.79
C ILE A 112 -7.85 -3.20 -8.26
N CYS A 113 -8.79 -3.53 -9.15
CA CYS A 113 -8.69 -3.16 -10.57
C CYS A 113 -8.68 -1.63 -10.74
N SER A 114 -9.56 -0.90 -10.05
CA SER A 114 -9.57 0.57 -10.09
C SER A 114 -8.26 1.18 -9.59
N ALA A 115 -7.69 0.65 -8.50
CA ALA A 115 -6.39 1.07 -8.00
C ALA A 115 -5.26 0.83 -9.03
N LEU A 116 -5.28 -0.32 -9.70
CA LEU A 116 -4.32 -0.64 -10.77
C LEU A 116 -4.46 0.29 -11.97
N GLU A 117 -5.69 0.63 -12.37
CA GLU A 117 -5.96 1.60 -13.44
C GLU A 117 -5.42 2.99 -13.07
N LYS A 118 -5.70 3.47 -11.85
CA LYS A 118 -5.16 4.75 -11.33
C LYS A 118 -3.63 4.79 -11.33
N ILE A 119 -2.98 3.67 -11.01
CA ILE A 119 -1.51 3.56 -11.08
C ILE A 119 -1.04 3.55 -12.54
N SER A 120 -1.78 2.89 -13.44
CA SER A 120 -1.45 2.86 -14.88
C SER A 120 -1.56 4.23 -15.53
N THR A 121 -2.51 5.07 -15.10
CA THR A 121 -2.66 6.45 -15.58
C THR A 121 -1.67 7.44 -14.94
N CYS A 122 -0.77 6.96 -14.07
CA CYS A 122 0.24 7.83 -13.45
C CYS A 122 1.18 8.39 -14.53
N THR A 123 1.34 9.72 -14.50
CA THR A 123 1.95 10.53 -15.58
C THR A 123 3.30 10.01 -16.08
N THR A 124 4.12 9.42 -15.21
CA THR A 124 5.49 8.98 -15.55
C THR A 124 5.61 7.51 -15.96
N VAL A 125 4.54 6.70 -15.83
CA VAL A 125 4.58 5.27 -16.12
C VAL A 125 4.72 5.01 -17.62
N SER A 126 3.97 5.74 -18.45
CA SER A 126 4.04 5.66 -19.91
C SER A 126 5.44 5.99 -20.42
N LEU A 127 6.05 7.05 -19.87
CA LEU A 127 7.41 7.45 -20.20
C LEU A 127 8.45 6.40 -19.79
N SER A 128 8.32 5.84 -18.58
CA SER A 128 9.19 4.77 -18.10
C SER A 128 9.12 3.54 -19.00
N ARG A 129 7.92 3.18 -19.48
CA ARG A 129 7.72 2.07 -20.41
C ARG A 129 8.44 2.32 -21.74
N VAL A 130 8.27 3.51 -22.33
CA VAL A 130 8.92 3.87 -23.60
C VAL A 130 10.44 3.77 -23.50
N PHE A 131 11.02 4.23 -22.38
CA PHE A 131 12.47 4.16 -22.17
C PHE A 131 13.02 2.76 -21.91
N GLN A 132 12.17 1.81 -21.54
CA GLN A 132 12.57 0.43 -21.23
C GLN A 132 12.31 -0.54 -22.39
N MET A 133 11.83 -0.07 -23.54
CA MET A 133 11.62 -0.92 -24.73
C MET A 133 12.95 -1.35 -25.34
N SER A 134 12.98 -2.55 -25.95
CA SER A 134 14.17 -3.10 -26.62
C SER A 134 14.60 -2.30 -27.86
N SER A 135 13.68 -1.55 -28.46
CA SER A 135 13.94 -0.59 -29.52
C SER A 135 13.19 0.71 -29.19
N ILE A 136 13.89 1.84 -29.35
CA ILE A 136 13.35 3.18 -29.07
C ILE A 136 13.15 3.92 -30.38
N ASP A 137 11.92 4.38 -30.59
CA ASP A 137 11.61 5.38 -31.60
C ASP A 137 11.81 6.76 -30.97
N LEU A 138 12.81 7.49 -31.46
CA LEU A 138 13.22 8.79 -30.90
C LEU A 138 12.08 9.82 -30.95
N LYS A 139 11.23 9.78 -31.98
CA LYS A 139 10.10 10.71 -32.10
C LYS A 139 9.06 10.40 -31.04
N ARG A 140 8.65 9.13 -30.93
CA ARG A 140 7.69 8.69 -29.90
C ARG A 140 8.20 8.96 -28.48
N ALA A 141 9.50 8.80 -28.24
CA ALA A 141 10.11 9.12 -26.96
C ALA A 141 10.06 10.62 -26.66
N THR A 142 10.38 11.46 -27.64
CA THR A 142 10.34 12.93 -27.50
C THR A 142 8.92 13.44 -27.25
N ASP A 143 7.94 12.91 -27.97
CA ASP A 143 6.53 13.25 -27.78
C ASP A 143 6.06 12.89 -26.36
N ALA A 144 6.36 11.66 -25.90
CA ALA A 144 6.03 11.23 -24.54
C ALA A 144 6.71 12.06 -23.44
N ILE A 145 7.94 12.53 -23.67
CA ILE A 145 8.65 13.45 -22.76
C ILE A 145 7.90 14.78 -22.69
N ASN A 146 7.58 15.38 -23.84
CA ASN A 146 6.93 16.69 -23.91
C ASN A 146 5.53 16.66 -23.27
N ASP A 147 4.76 15.61 -23.52
CA ASP A 147 3.45 15.41 -22.88
C ASP A 147 3.59 15.32 -21.35
N THR A 148 4.57 14.54 -20.87
CA THR A 148 4.86 14.41 -19.43
C THR A 148 5.25 15.77 -18.83
N ILE A 149 6.11 16.54 -19.51
CA ILE A 149 6.52 17.88 -19.07
C ILE A 149 5.34 18.83 -19.00
N SER A 150 4.45 18.81 -20.01
CA SER A 150 3.26 19.65 -20.06
C SER A 150 2.34 19.38 -18.87
N VAL A 151 2.00 18.11 -18.61
CA VAL A 151 1.16 17.73 -17.47
C VAL A 151 1.79 18.13 -16.13
N LEU A 152 3.11 17.96 -15.97
CA LEU A 152 3.81 18.35 -14.74
C LEU A 152 3.85 19.86 -14.56
N ARG A 153 4.02 20.64 -15.63
CA ARG A 153 3.97 22.11 -15.59
C ARG A 153 2.58 22.59 -15.19
N GLN A 154 1.53 22.05 -15.82
CA GLN A 154 0.15 22.37 -15.48
C GLN A 154 -0.14 22.10 -13.99
N LYS A 155 0.29 20.94 -13.47
CA LYS A 155 0.15 20.62 -12.04
C LYS A 155 0.90 21.63 -11.16
N ARG A 156 2.10 22.05 -11.57
CA ARG A 156 2.88 23.04 -10.82
C ARG A 156 2.23 24.43 -10.81
N GLU A 157 1.60 24.83 -11.90
CA GLU A 157 0.92 26.12 -12.01
C GLU A 157 -0.38 26.15 -11.18
N GLN A 158 -1.16 25.06 -11.21
CA GLN A 158 -2.40 24.94 -10.44
C GLN A 158 -2.18 24.81 -8.92
N VAL A 159 -0.98 24.45 -8.48
CA VAL A 159 -0.67 24.30 -7.05
C VAL A 159 -0.83 25.60 -6.28
N ASN A 160 -0.42 26.75 -6.85
CA ASN A 160 -0.53 28.03 -6.16
C ASN A 160 -1.98 28.43 -5.92
N THR A 161 -2.84 28.22 -6.92
CA THR A 161 -4.28 28.56 -6.83
C THR A 161 -5.00 27.61 -5.87
N VAL A 162 -4.68 26.32 -5.92
CA VAL A 162 -5.20 25.32 -4.95
C VAL A 162 -4.77 25.67 -3.53
N PHE A 163 -3.49 25.98 -3.32
CA PHE A 163 -2.97 26.31 -2.00
C PHE A 163 -3.63 27.56 -1.42
N GLN A 164 -3.78 28.62 -2.23
CA GLN A 164 -4.48 29.84 -1.80
C GLN A 164 -5.89 29.54 -1.31
N ARG A 165 -6.68 28.77 -2.08
CA ARG A 165 -8.04 28.40 -1.69
C ARG A 165 -8.08 27.63 -0.37
N LEU A 166 -7.18 26.65 -0.19
CA LEU A 166 -7.09 25.88 1.04
C LEU A 166 -6.64 26.73 2.24
N PHE A 167 -5.75 27.69 2.02
CA PHE A 167 -5.30 28.61 3.05
C PHE A 167 -6.42 29.56 3.47
N ASP A 168 -7.20 30.05 2.51
CA ASP A 168 -8.37 30.90 2.77
C ASP A 168 -9.43 30.13 3.58
N GLU A 169 -9.76 28.88 3.21
CA GLU A 169 -10.65 28.01 4.00
C GLU A 169 -10.12 27.79 5.43
N ALA A 170 -8.82 27.53 5.58
CA ALA A 170 -8.21 27.35 6.89
C ALA A 170 -8.24 28.64 7.73
N LYS A 171 -8.10 29.80 7.08
CA LYS A 171 -8.18 31.12 7.72
C LYS A 171 -9.58 31.40 8.25
N GLU A 172 -10.61 31.12 7.45
CA GLU A 172 -12.00 31.25 7.86
C GLU A 172 -12.32 30.37 9.08
N LEU A 173 -11.84 29.13 9.10
CA LEU A 173 -12.02 28.22 10.24
C LEU A 173 -11.25 28.69 11.50
N ALA A 174 -10.06 29.26 11.33
CA ALA A 174 -9.28 29.79 12.44
C ALA A 174 -9.93 31.03 13.07
N GLU A 175 -10.53 31.91 12.24
CA GLU A 175 -11.31 33.06 12.70
C GLU A 175 -12.55 32.63 13.50
N GLN A 176 -13.25 31.57 13.07
CA GLN A 176 -14.39 31.01 13.81
C GLN A 176 -14.00 30.44 15.18
N LEU A 177 -12.77 29.95 15.32
CA LEU A 177 -12.25 29.33 16.55
C LEU A 177 -11.43 30.29 17.42
N ASP A 178 -11.30 31.57 17.03
CA ASP A 178 -10.46 32.59 17.68
C ASP A 178 -9.00 32.15 17.84
N VAL A 179 -8.47 31.40 16.86
CA VAL A 179 -7.09 30.90 16.85
C VAL A 179 -6.21 31.80 16.01
N GLU A 180 -5.23 32.44 16.65
CA GLU A 180 -4.24 33.29 15.98
C GLU A 180 -3.27 32.45 15.11
N ILE A 181 -3.31 32.65 13.79
CA ILE A 181 -2.40 31.97 12.85
C ILE A 181 -1.01 32.62 12.94
N LYS A 182 -0.06 31.91 13.56
CA LYS A 182 1.34 32.33 13.67
C LYS A 182 2.21 31.70 12.59
N CYS A 183 3.11 32.49 12.02
CA CYS A 183 4.09 32.00 11.06
C CYS A 183 5.05 30.98 11.74
N PRO A 184 5.33 29.81 11.12
CA PRO A 184 6.27 28.84 11.66
C PRO A 184 7.67 29.43 11.87
N ARG A 185 8.38 28.94 12.90
CA ARG A 185 9.75 29.35 13.21
C ARG A 185 10.69 28.98 12.07
N LEU A 186 11.40 29.97 11.51
CA LEU A 186 12.39 29.79 10.46
C LEU A 186 13.76 29.42 11.05
N VAL A 187 14.42 28.42 10.47
CA VAL A 187 15.78 28.02 10.86
C VAL A 187 16.78 28.74 9.96
N SER A 188 17.82 29.34 10.57
CA SER A 188 18.81 30.24 9.94
C SER A 188 19.58 29.71 8.71
N ARG A 189 19.43 28.43 8.33
CA ARG A 189 20.14 27.81 7.20
C ARG A 189 19.37 27.84 5.87
N GLN A 190 18.16 28.38 5.84
CA GLN A 190 17.31 28.37 4.63
C GLN A 190 17.50 29.66 3.81
N VAL A 191 18.44 29.62 2.87
CA VAL A 191 18.87 30.79 2.06
C VAL A 191 17.86 31.15 0.94
N HIS A 192 16.78 30.37 0.77
CA HIS A 192 15.77 30.55 -0.29
C HIS A 192 14.36 30.86 0.26
N ILE A 193 14.21 31.23 1.54
CA ILE A 193 12.90 31.56 2.13
C ILE A 193 12.69 33.07 2.35
N GLU A 194 13.73 33.87 2.58
CA GLU A 194 13.58 35.30 2.87
C GLU A 194 12.87 36.09 1.75
N LEU A 195 13.05 35.70 0.49
CA LEU A 195 12.42 36.38 -0.65
C LEU A 195 10.90 36.12 -0.77
N ILE A 196 10.39 35.09 -0.10
CA ILE A 196 9.01 34.61 -0.20
C ILE A 196 8.11 35.34 0.81
N ILE A 197 8.65 35.65 1.99
CA ILE A 197 7.94 36.32 3.10
C ILE A 197 7.68 37.80 2.82
N SER A 198 8.63 38.48 2.18
CA SER A 198 8.51 39.91 1.81
C SER A 198 7.42 40.21 0.78
N ARG A 199 6.88 39.18 0.11
CA ARG A 199 5.84 39.29 -0.92
C ARG A 199 4.46 38.78 -0.48
N GLY A 200 4.28 38.34 0.76
CA GLY A 200 3.00 37.78 1.24
C GLY A 200 2.58 36.48 0.55
N VAL A 201 3.49 35.83 -0.19
CA VAL A 201 3.22 34.56 -0.87
C VAL A 201 3.70 33.44 0.04
N PHE A 202 2.82 32.82 0.81
CA PHE A 202 3.15 31.58 1.51
C PHE A 202 3.42 30.48 0.45
N SER A 203 4.69 30.28 0.07
CA SER A 203 5.07 29.14 -0.78
C SER A 203 5.37 27.92 0.08
N GLN A 204 4.75 26.81 -0.34
CA GLN A 204 4.86 25.45 0.16
C GLN A 204 6.22 25.10 0.77
N GLU A 205 6.27 24.84 2.08
CA GLU A 205 7.08 23.73 2.57
C GLU A 205 6.62 23.23 3.96
N ARG A 206 6.17 21.97 3.97
CA ARG A 206 6.05 21.04 5.12
C ARG A 206 5.17 21.49 6.29
N LEU A 207 3.86 21.67 6.06
CA LEU A 207 2.94 20.96 6.96
C LEU A 207 2.99 19.49 6.54
N HIS A 208 3.31 18.59 7.47
CA HIS A 208 2.94 17.18 7.34
C HIS A 208 1.45 17.14 7.69
N PRO A 209 0.53 17.13 6.71
CA PRO A 209 -0.88 17.04 7.03
C PRO A 209 -1.11 15.64 7.61
N SER A 210 -1.97 15.52 8.60
CA SER A 210 -2.40 14.20 9.07
C SER A 210 -2.90 13.39 7.86
N SER A 211 -2.72 12.07 7.88
CA SER A 211 -3.09 11.20 6.76
C SER A 211 -4.55 11.40 6.31
N GLY A 212 -5.45 11.80 7.22
CA GLY A 212 -6.82 12.19 6.91
C GLY A 212 -6.92 13.44 6.02
N LEU A 213 -6.14 14.49 6.30
CA LEU A 213 -6.14 15.74 5.53
C LEU A 213 -5.51 15.55 4.14
N ILE A 214 -4.51 14.67 4.01
CA ILE A 214 -3.94 14.31 2.70
C ILE A 214 -4.97 13.56 1.84
N ASN A 215 -5.76 12.66 2.45
CA ASN A 215 -6.78 11.92 1.72
C ASN A 215 -7.94 12.82 1.28
N ASP A 216 -8.40 13.72 2.16
CA ASP A 216 -9.46 14.68 1.86
C ASP A 216 -9.06 15.67 0.75
N LEU A 217 -7.83 16.20 0.81
CA LEU A 217 -7.28 17.07 -0.23
C LEU A 217 -7.10 16.34 -1.57
N GLN A 218 -6.71 15.07 -1.55
CA GLN A 218 -6.46 14.31 -2.76
C GLN A 218 -7.76 13.75 -3.37
N GLU A 219 -8.86 13.74 -2.62
CA GLU A 219 -10.23 13.48 -3.11
C GLU A 219 -10.84 14.76 -3.72
N ARG A 220 -10.65 15.92 -3.08
CA ARG A 220 -11.04 17.25 -3.60
C ARG A 220 -10.27 17.72 -4.85
N LEU A 221 -9.08 17.16 -5.09
CA LEU A 221 -8.20 17.49 -6.23
C LEU A 221 -8.23 16.46 -7.36
N SER A 222 -9.10 15.45 -7.27
CA SER A 222 -9.36 14.56 -8.40
C SER A 222 -10.43 15.21 -9.29
N PRO A 223 -10.25 15.25 -10.63
CA PRO A 223 -11.27 15.80 -11.53
C PRO A 223 -12.58 15.01 -11.49
#